data_AF-A0A2V8U8S4-F1
#
_entry.id   AF-A0A2V8U8S4-F1
#
_cell.length_a   1.000
_cell.length_b   1.000
_cell.length_c   1.000
_cell.angle_alpha   90.00
_cell.angle_beta   90.00
_cell.angle_gamma   90.00
#
_symmetry.space_group_name_H-M   'P 1'
#
loop_
_entity.id
_entity.type
_entity.pdbx_description
1 polymer ?
#
loop_
_entity_poly.entity_id
_entity_poly.type
_entity_poly.pdbx_seq_one_letter_code
_entity_poly.pdbx_strand_id
1 'polypeptide(L)' 'MKWQDLLTLLDGATLFESAMHLAGKDSPAEVRRQISRWVASGRLHQLRRGLYALAPPHAREPSDALAVVSRLHRPSY' A
#
# COMPACT_ATOMS: atom_id res chain seq x y z
N MET A 1 -10.14 1.31 9.73
CA MET A 1 -8.96 2.13 9.38
C MET A 1 -9.36 3.31 8.49
N LYS A 2 -8.95 4.52 8.85
CA LYS A 2 -9.13 5.74 8.03
C LYS A 2 -7.94 5.93 7.07
N TRP A 3 -8.10 6.82 6.10
CA TRP A 3 -7.03 7.15 5.14
C TRP A 3 -5.80 7.77 5.82
N GLN A 4 -6.02 8.64 6.82
CA GLN A 4 -4.95 9.27 7.58
C GLN A 4 -4.13 8.24 8.36
N ASP A 5 -4.79 7.24 8.96
CA ASP A 5 -4.10 6.15 9.67
C ASP A 5 -3.14 5.41 8.74
N LEU A 6 -3.56 5.15 7.49
CA LEU A 6 -2.68 4.55 6.47
C LEU A 6 -1.47 5.45 6.18
N LEU A 7 -1.68 6.75 5.96
CA LEU A 7 -0.57 7.68 5.67
C LEU A 7 0.43 7.76 6.82
N THR A 8 -0.05 7.75 8.08
CA THR A 8 0.80 7.71 9.27
C THR A 8 1.57 6.39 9.37
N LEU A 9 0.95 5.25 9.05
CA LEU A 9 1.61 3.94 9.05
C LEU A 9 2.68 3.82 7.96
N LEU A 10 2.46 4.47 6.81
CA LEU A 10 3.42 4.46 5.72
C LEU A 10 4.62 5.36 6.00
N ASP A 11 4.49 6.39 6.84
CA ASP A 11 5.57 7.31 7.22
C ASP A 11 6.43 7.80 6.03
N GLY A 12 5.78 8.13 4.91
CA GLY A 12 6.44 8.54 3.67
C GLY A 12 6.78 7.42 2.68
N ALA A 13 6.60 6.15 3.06
CA ALA A 13 6.72 5.03 2.14
C ALA A 13 5.65 5.08 1.04
N THR A 14 6.09 4.94 -0.20
CA THR A 14 5.23 4.95 -1.39
C THR A 14 4.67 3.58 -1.76
N LEU A 15 5.22 2.51 -1.17
CA LEU A 15 4.88 1.12 -1.46
C LEU A 15 4.64 0.35 -0.16
N PHE A 16 3.62 -0.49 -0.15
CA PHE A 16 3.34 -1.32 1.01
C PHE A 16 2.63 -2.63 0.67
N GLU A 17 2.86 -3.61 1.54
CA GLU A 17 2.14 -4.87 1.51
C GLU A 17 0.90 -4.82 2.40
N SER A 18 -0.20 -5.41 1.92
CA SER A 18 -1.42 -5.52 2.73
C SER A 18 -1.20 -6.37 3.97
N ALA A 19 -0.27 -7.34 3.94
CA ALA A 19 0.02 -8.20 5.09
C ALA A 19 0.68 -7.43 6.24
N MET A 20 1.51 -6.42 5.92
CA MET A 20 2.17 -5.55 6.90
C MET A 20 1.18 -4.68 7.69
N HIS A 21 -0.02 -4.46 7.16
CA HIS A 21 -1.04 -3.58 7.71
C HIS A 21 -2.16 -4.31 8.47
N LEU A 22 -2.07 -5.63 8.64
CA LEU A 22 -3.08 -6.45 9.33
C LEU A 22 -2.88 -6.57 10.85
N ALA A 23 -1.86 -5.91 11.41
CA ALA A 23 -1.52 -6.00 12.84
C ALA A 23 -2.35 -5.06 13.76
N GLY A 24 -3.37 -4.38 13.24
CA GLY A 24 -4.21 -3.42 13.98
C GLY A 24 -5.50 -4.00 14.57
N LYS A 25 -6.26 -3.16 15.29
CA LYS A 25 -7.58 -3.49 15.90
C LYS A 25 -8.69 -3.80 14.88
N ASP A 26 -8.49 -3.48 13.61
CA ASP A 26 -9.50 -3.68 12.56
C ASP A 26 -9.50 -5.12 12.06
N SER A 27 -10.69 -5.65 11.77
CA SER A 27 -10.82 -6.96 11.14
C SER A 27 -10.12 -6.99 9.77
N PRO A 28 -9.35 -8.04 9.43
CA PRO A 28 -8.64 -8.15 8.15
C PRO A 28 -9.52 -7.97 6.91
N ALA A 29 -10.79 -8.38 6.99
CA ALA A 29 -11.77 -8.21 5.93
C ALA A 29 -12.11 -6.73 5.67
N GLU A 30 -12.27 -5.94 6.74
CA GLU A 30 -12.58 -4.50 6.64
C GLU A 30 -11.40 -3.72 6.05
N VAL A 31 -10.17 -4.04 6.46
CA VAL A 31 -8.95 -3.45 5.90
C VAL A 31 -8.85 -3.74 4.41
N ARG A 32 -9.07 -4.98 3.99
CA ARG A 32 -9.07 -5.37 2.56
C ARG A 32 -10.13 -4.61 1.77
N ARG A 33 -11.36 -4.51 2.30
CA ARG A 33 -12.45 -3.76 1.66
C ARG A 33 -12.10 -2.29 1.49
N GLN A 34 -11.46 -1.69 2.49
CA GLN A 34 -11.07 -0.29 2.45
C GLN A 34 -9.95 -0.03 1.42
N ILE A 35 -8.96 -0.92 1.35
CA ILE A 35 -7.91 -0.89 0.32
C ILE A 35 -8.53 -0.99 -1.08
N SER A 36 -9.44 -1.94 -1.30
CA SER A 36 -10.14 -2.09 -2.59
C SER A 36 -10.91 -0.82 -2.98
N ARG A 37 -11.55 -0.14 -2.02
CA ARG A 37 -12.22 1.14 -2.27
C ARG A 37 -11.25 2.24 -2.68
N TRP A 38 -10.07 2.30 -2.06
CA TRP A 38 -9.05 3.29 -2.41
C TRP A 38 -8.37 3.01 -3.75
N VAL A 39 -8.24 1.74 -4.14
CA VAL A 39 -7.82 1.37 -5.50
C VAL A 39 -8.87 1.81 -6.50
N ALA A 40 -10.15 1.50 -6.26
CA ALA A 40 -11.25 1.92 -7.12
C ALA A 40 -11.38 3.45 -7.24
N SER A 41 -11.04 4.20 -6.19
CA SER A 41 -11.05 5.67 -6.21
C SER A 41 -9.79 6.29 -6.81
N GLY A 42 -8.81 5.50 -7.27
CA GLY A 42 -7.55 5.98 -7.83
C GLY A 42 -6.57 6.56 -6.82
N ARG A 43 -6.78 6.35 -5.51
CA ARG A 43 -5.83 6.78 -4.45
C ARG A 43 -4.67 5.82 -4.28
N LEU A 44 -4.88 4.55 -4.66
CA LEU A 44 -3.88 3.49 -4.63
C LEU A 44 -3.78 2.84 -6.00
N HIS A 45 -2.56 2.48 -6.39
CA HIS A 45 -2.30 1.59 -7.51
C HIS A 45 -1.98 0.20 -6.97
N GLN A 46 -2.73 -0.81 -7.41
CA GLN A 46 -2.40 -2.20 -7.11
C GLN A 46 -1.32 -2.66 -8.10
N LEU A 47 -0.11 -2.94 -7.61
CA LEU A 47 0.99 -3.40 -8.46
C LEU A 47 0.95 -4.92 -8.66
N ARG A 48 0.63 -5.66 -7.60
CA ARG A 48 0.32 -7.11 -7.64
C ARG A 48 -0.59 -7.48 -6.47
N ARG A 49 -1.03 -8.74 -6.40
CA ARG A 49 -1.82 -9.21 -5.25
C ARG A 49 -1.06 -8.97 -3.96
N GLY A 50 -1.63 -8.14 -3.09
CA GLY A 50 -1.06 -7.83 -1.79
C GLY A 50 0.01 -6.73 -1.77
N LEU A 51 0.37 -6.13 -2.92
CA LEU A 51 1.32 -5.02 -3.00
C LEU A 51 0.65 -3.81 -3.66
N TYR A 52 0.71 -2.66 -2.97
CA TYR A 52 0.05 -1.43 -3.37
C TYR A 52 1.03 -0.26 -3.34
N ALA A 53 0.78 0.73 -4.19
CA ALA A 53 1.49 1.99 -4.26
C ALA A 53 0.54 3.16 -4.01
N LEU A 54 1.01 4.22 -3.36
CA LEU A 54 0.27 5.48 -3.27
C LEU A 54 0.26 6.19 -4.64
N ALA A 55 -0.91 6.64 -5.08
CA ALA A 55 -1.02 7.49 -6.25
C ALA A 55 -0.60 8.95 -5.91
N PRO A 56 0.01 9.69 -6.85
CA PRO A 56 0.17 11.14 -6.71
C PRO A 56 -1.20 11.81 -6.47
N PRO A 57 -1.32 12.83 -5.60
CA PRO A 57 -0.28 13.62 -4.91
C PRO A 57 0.11 13.09 -3.52
N HIS A 58 -0.34 11.90 -3.11
CA HIS A 58 -0.09 11.37 -1.77
C HIS A 58 1.29 10.71 -1.62
N ALA A 59 1.95 10.42 -2.74
CA ALA A 59 3.34 10.01 -2.77
C ALA A 59 4.24 11.21 -2.41
N ARG A 60 4.90 11.17 -1.24
CA ARG A 60 5.86 12.22 -0.81
C ARG A 60 7.11 12.27 -1.70
N GLU A 61 7.53 11.13 -2.24
CA GLU A 61 8.64 10.99 -3.16
C GLU A 61 8.22 10.09 -4.34
N PRO A 62 8.69 10.33 -5.57
CA PRO A 62 8.59 9.33 -6.62
C PRO A 62 9.29 8.06 -6.10
N SER A 63 8.56 6.96 -6.01
CA SER A 63 9.17 5.68 -5.63
C SER A 63 10.27 5.39 -6.64
N ASP A 64 11.53 5.31 -6.20
CA ASP A 64 12.62 4.90 -7.08
C ASP A 64 12.20 3.61 -7.79
N ALA A 65 12.29 3.59 -9.13
CA ALA A 65 11.83 2.46 -9.92
C ALA A 65 12.45 1.13 -9.44
N LEU A 66 13.67 1.17 -8.90
CA LEU A 66 14.36 0.02 -8.34
C LEU A 66 13.72 -0.47 -7.02
N ALA A 67 13.23 0.43 -6.16
CA ALA A 67 12.49 0.05 -4.95
C ALA A 67 11.14 -0.60 -5.30
N VAL A 68 10.49 -0.15 -6.37
CA VAL A 68 9.29 -0.76 -6.95
C VAL A 68 9.61 -2.18 -7.45
N VAL A 69 10.66 -2.32 -8.26
CA VAL A 69 11.10 -3.59 -8.84
C VAL A 69 11.53 -4.59 -7.76
N SER A 70 12.32 -4.19 -6.77
CA SER A 70 12.79 -5.07 -5.68
C SER A 70 11.64 -5.58 -4.80
N ARG A 71 10.54 -4.83 -4.66
CA ARG A 71 9.34 -5.30 -3.94
C ARG A 71 8.44 -6.15 -4.84
N LEU A 72 8.41 -5.91 -6.14
CA LEU A 72 7.70 -6.71 -7.15
C LEU A 72 8.39 -8.03 -7.48
N HIS A 73 9.71 -8.10 -7.33
CA HIS A 73 10.49 -9.29 -7.49
C HIS A 73 10.66 -9.92 -6.12
N ARG A 74 9.91 -10.99 -5.83
CA ARG A 74 10.18 -11.81 -4.65
C ARG A 74 11.35 -12.72 -5.05
N PRO A 75 12.60 -12.52 -4.58
CA PRO A 75 13.64 -13.50 -4.84
C PRO A 75 13.20 -14.79 -4.15
N SER A 76 12.83 -15.78 -4.95
CA SER A 76 12.66 -17.15 -4.49
C SER A 76 14.05 -17.75 -4.37
N TYR A 77 14.63 -17.73 -3.18
CA TYR A 77 15.77 -18.57 -2.82
C TYR A 77 15.54 -19.15 -1.43
#